data_AF-A0A707G376-F1
#
_entry.id   AF-A0A707G376-F1
#
_cell.length_a   1.000
_cell.length_b   1.000
_cell.length_c   1.000
_cell.angle_alpha   90.00
_cell.angle_beta   90.00
_cell.angle_gamma   90.00
#
_symmetry.space_group_name_H-M   'P 1'
#
loop_
_entity.id
_entity.type
_entity.pdbx_description
1 polymer ?
#
loop_
_entity_poly.entity_id
_entity_poly.type
_entity_poly.pdbx_seq_one_letter_code
_entity_poly.pdbx_strand_id
1 'polypeptide(L)' 'MTNRALLLVDLQNDFCAGGALAVAEGDSTIDIANA' A
#
# COMPACT_ATOMS: atom_id res chain seq x y z
N MET A 1 -12.93 2.49 -25.83
CA MET A 1 -12.22 3.08 -24.68
C MET A 1 -11.74 1.94 -23.79
N THR A 2 -10.46 1.90 -23.45
CA THR A 2 -9.94 0.94 -22.47
C THR A 2 -10.21 1.48 -21.08
N ASN A 3 -11.18 0.89 -20.37
CA ASN A 3 -11.39 1.21 -18.97
C ASN A 3 -10.24 0.61 -18.15
N ARG A 4 -9.45 1.47 -17.52
CA ARG A 4 -8.39 1.08 -16.59
C ARG A 4 -8.68 1.74 -15.24
N ALA A 5 -8.46 0.98 -14.19
CA ALA A 5 -8.53 1.44 -12.82
C ALA A 5 -7.31 0.89 -12.07
N LEU A 6 -6.85 1.65 -11.08
CA LEU A 6 -5.87 1.20 -10.11
C LEU A 6 -6.61 0.92 -8.81
N LEU A 7 -6.41 -0.28 -8.26
CA LEU A 7 -6.91 -0.66 -6.95
C LEU A 7 -5.73 -0.82 -6.02
N LEU A 8 -5.66 0.02 -4.99
CA LEU A 8 -4.71 -0.11 -3.91
C LEU A 8 -5.36 -1.00 -2.85
N VAL A 9 -4.76 -2.16 -2.59
CA VAL A 9 -5.28 -3.14 -1.63
C VAL A 9 -4.55 -2.95 -0.31
N ASP A 10 -5.31 -2.76 0.75
CA ASP A 10 -4.84 -2.84 2.14
C ASP A 10 -3.61 -1.98 2.43
N LEU A 11 -3.58 -0.78 1.86
CA LEU A 11 -2.56 0.24 2.12
C LEU A 11 -2.93 0.99 3.41
N GLN A 12 -2.84 0.29 4.54
CA GLN A 12 -3.31 0.71 5.86
C GLN A 12 -2.14 0.79 6.86
N ASN A 13 -2.27 1.68 7.85
CA ASN A 13 -1.25 1.86 8.89
C ASN A 13 -0.95 0.56 9.67
N ASP A 14 -1.93 -0.31 9.86
CA ASP A 14 -1.74 -1.55 10.61
C ASP A 14 -0.78 -2.53 9.91
N PHE A 15 -0.61 -2.42 8.59
CA PHE A 15 0.33 -3.22 7.80
C PHE A 15 1.68 -2.51 7.57
N CYS A 16 1.81 -1.26 8.00
CA CYS A 16 3.03 -0.45 7.96
C CYS A 16 3.89 -0.68 9.21
N ALA A 17 5.14 -0.19 9.21
CA ALA A 17 6.02 -0.32 10.38
C ALA A 17 5.39 0.31 11.63
N GLY A 18 5.40 -0.44 12.74
CA GLY A 18 4.78 -0.03 14.00
C GLY A 18 3.27 -0.30 14.08
N GLY A 19 2.65 -0.81 13.02
CA GLY A 19 1.25 -1.25 13.00
C GLY A 19 1.01 -2.58 13.73
N ALA A 20 -0.26 -2.91 13.97
CA ALA A 20 -0.67 -4.12 14.68
C ALA A 20 -0.32 -5.42 13.92
N LEU A 21 -0.19 -5.36 12.60
CA LEU A 21 0.20 -6.47 11.73
C LEU A 21 1.25 -6.01 10.70
N ALA A 22 2.30 -5.34 11.16
CA ALA A 22 3.34 -4.78 10.31
C ALA A 22 3.91 -5.83 9.33
N VAL A 23 3.87 -5.52 8.04
CA VAL A 23 4.48 -6.31 6.97
C VAL A 23 5.92 -5.83 6.78
N ALA A 24 6.86 -6.77 6.68
CA ALA A 24 8.27 -6.43 6.42
C ALA A 24 8.40 -5.60 5.14
N GLU A 25 9.04 -4.43 5.26
CA GLU A 25 9.22 -3.45 4.18
C GLU A 25 7.92 -2.89 3.58
N GLY A 26 6.77 -3.05 4.25
CA GLY A 26 5.46 -2.58 3.77
C GLY A 26 5.42 -1.10 3.41
N ASP A 27 6.12 -0.26 4.20
CA ASP A 27 6.19 1.19 4.00
C ASP A 27 6.82 1.59 2.67
N SER A 28 7.70 0.75 2.10
CA SER A 28 8.35 1.05 0.81
C SER A 28 7.35 1.12 -0.36
N THR A 29 6.16 0.53 -0.20
CA THR A 29 5.11 0.53 -1.23
C THR A 29 4.41 1.89 -1.34
N ILE A 30 4.44 2.71 -0.30
CA ILE A 30 3.72 4.00 -0.25
C ILE A 30 4.22 4.96 -1.33
N ASP A 31 5.53 5.03 -1.54
CA ASP A 31 6.14 5.93 -2.52
C ASP A 31 5.73 5.54 -3.96
N ILE A 32 5.66 4.25 -4.25
CA ILE A 32 5.24 3.73 -5.57
C ILE A 32 3.73 3.91 -5.79
N ALA A 33 2.92 3.71 -4.77
CA ALA A 33 1.46 3.85 -4.87
C ALA A 33 1.01 5.31 -5.12
N ASN A 34 1.82 6.29 -4.67
CA ASN A 34 1.55 7.72 -4.85
C ASN A 34 2.11 8.31 -6.16
N ALA A 35 2.90 7.55 -6.93
CA ALA A 35 3.47 7.98 -8.20
C ALA A 35 2.48 7.84 -9.37
#